data_AF-A0A940U8V1-F1
#
_entry.id   AF-A0A940U8V1-F1
#
_cell.length_a   1.000
_cell.length_b   1.000
_cell.length_c   1.000
_cell.angle_alpha   90.00
_cell.angle_beta   90.00
_cell.angle_gamma   90.00
#
_symmetry.space_group_name_H-M   'P 1'
#
loop_
_entity.id
_entity.type
_entity.pdbx_description
1 polymer ?
#
loop_
_entity_poly.entity_id
_entity_poly.type
_entity_poly.pdbx_seq_one_letter_code
_entity_poly.pdbx_strand_id
1 'polypeptide(L)'
;MKKNWASLIVFSLLLSAFYPAFSFAQTGSLYITSTPPGANILLDNTPIPKKTNTLLQGVPVGNHKVTLEYPGMLLLRRPMFRPQSRKRRRLP
;
A
#
# COMPACT_ATOMS: atom_id res chain seq x y z
N MET A 1 47.04 -5.44 18.65
CA MET A 1 45.72 -5.27 18.00
C MET A 1 44.64 -5.26 19.08
N LYS A 2 44.19 -4.08 19.52
CA LYS A 2 43.20 -3.96 20.60
C LYS A 2 41.81 -4.11 19.99
N LYS A 3 41.14 -5.25 20.21
CA LYS A 3 39.73 -5.41 19.83
C LYS A 3 38.94 -4.50 20.76
N ASN A 4 38.27 -3.50 20.21
CA ASN A 4 37.51 -2.49 20.97
C ASN A 4 36.08 -2.97 21.19
N TRP A 5 35.82 -3.61 22.33
CA TRP A 5 34.53 -4.20 22.66
C TRP A 5 33.45 -3.13 22.89
N ALA A 6 33.87 -1.89 23.17
CA ALA A 6 33.00 -0.72 23.25
C ALA A 6 32.21 -0.45 21.96
N SER A 7 32.76 -0.79 20.78
CA SER A 7 32.07 -0.57 19.50
C SER A 7 30.87 -1.51 19.30
N LEU A 8 30.92 -2.73 19.84
CA LEU A 8 29.83 -3.69 19.71
C LEU A 8 28.67 -3.36 20.66
N ILE A 9 28.96 -2.82 21.84
CA ILE A 9 27.94 -2.41 22.81
C ILE A 9 27.14 -1.23 22.28
N VAL A 10 27.82 -0.21 21.73
CA VAL A 10 27.15 0.95 21.12
C VAL A 10 26.37 0.56 19.87
N PHE A 11 26.93 -0.33 19.04
CA PHE A 11 26.24 -0.84 17.86
C PHE A 11 24.98 -1.63 18.24
N SER A 12 25.04 -2.46 19.29
CA SER A 12 23.89 -3.19 19.83
C SER A 12 22.80 -2.26 20.38
N LEU A 13 23.21 -1.22 21.12
CA LEU A 13 22.28 -0.22 21.64
C LEU A 13 21.60 0.56 20.50
N LEU A 14 22.34 0.95 19.46
CA LEU A 14 21.79 1.60 18.27
C LEU A 14 20.88 0.67 17.46
N LEU A 15 21.20 -0.61 17.39
CA LEU A 15 20.36 -1.63 16.76
C LEU A 15 19.01 -1.71 17.49
N SER A 16 19.00 -1.87 18.81
CA SER A 16 17.77 -2.03 19.61
C SER A 16 16.77 -0.87 19.52
N ALA A 17 17.25 0.37 19.34
CA ALA A 17 16.38 1.55 19.19
C ALA A 17 15.73 1.64 17.79
N PHE A 18 16.23 0.86 16.83
CA PHE A 18 15.77 0.89 15.44
C PHE A 18 14.97 -0.36 15.04
N TYR A 19 15.16 -1.49 15.73
CA TYR A 19 14.28 -2.63 15.56
C TYR A 19 13.04 -2.45 16.44
N PRO A 20 11.83 -2.42 15.86
CA PRO A 20 10.62 -2.46 16.68
C PRO A 20 10.70 -3.72 17.55
N ALA A 21 10.41 -3.57 18.84
CA ALA A 21 10.37 -4.68 19.78
C ALA A 21 9.63 -5.84 19.11
N PHE A 22 10.32 -6.97 18.96
CA PHE A 22 9.78 -8.16 18.33
C PHE A 22 8.55 -8.58 19.15
N SER A 23 7.37 -8.18 18.68
CA SER A 23 6.14 -8.40 19.41
C SER A 23 5.74 -9.85 19.19
N PHE A 24 5.75 -10.65 20.25
CA PHE A 24 5.21 -12.02 20.28
C PHE A 24 3.67 -12.03 20.20
N ALA A 25 3.07 -11.01 19.58
CA ALA A 25 1.67 -11.04 19.24
C ALA A 25 1.42 -12.17 18.25
N GLN A 26 0.33 -12.92 18.44
CA GLN A 26 -0.10 -13.88 17.45
C GLN A 26 -0.31 -13.12 16.14
N THR A 27 0.39 -13.53 15.08
CA THR A 27 0.31 -12.88 13.77
C THR A 27 -0.45 -13.74 12.78
N GLY A 28 -1.16 -13.10 11.87
CA GLY A 28 -1.84 -13.71 10.74
C GLY A 28 -1.25 -13.24 9.41
N SER A 29 -1.84 -13.76 8.34
CA SER A 29 -1.58 -13.30 6.97
C SER A 29 -2.80 -12.58 6.42
N LEU A 30 -2.60 -11.39 5.85
CA LEU A 30 -3.64 -10.64 5.15
C LEU A 30 -3.33 -10.61 3.65
N TYR A 31 -4.24 -11.13 2.84
CA TYR A 31 -4.13 -11.04 1.39
C TYR A 31 -4.92 -9.84 0.88
N ILE A 32 -4.21 -8.84 0.35
CA ILE A 32 -4.80 -7.58 -0.07
C ILE A 32 -4.73 -7.47 -1.59
N THR A 33 -5.89 -7.45 -2.23
CA THR A 33 -6.04 -7.28 -3.69
C THR A 33 -6.82 -6.01 -4.00
N SER A 34 -6.48 -5.35 -5.10
CA SER A 34 -7.24 -4.20 -5.62
C SER A 34 -7.25 -4.21 -7.13
N THR A 35 -8.30 -3.60 -7.68
CA THR A 35 -8.44 -3.38 -9.12
C THR A 35 -8.69 -1.88 -9.32
N PRO A 36 -7.73 -1.11 -9.86
CA PRO A 36 -6.45 -1.51 -10.45
C PRO A 36 -5.38 -1.97 -9.44
N PRO A 37 -4.43 -2.81 -9.90
CA PRO A 37 -3.29 -3.23 -9.08
C PRO A 37 -2.28 -2.09 -8.90
N GLY A 38 -1.58 -2.04 -7.76
CA GLY A 38 -0.49 -1.09 -7.54
C GLY A 38 -0.83 0.12 -6.65
N ALA A 39 -1.96 0.09 -5.96
CA ALA A 39 -2.28 1.00 -4.86
C ALA A 39 -1.31 0.83 -3.68
N ASN A 40 -0.95 1.93 -3.04
CA ASN A 40 -0.23 1.95 -1.78
C ASN A 40 -1.13 1.40 -0.67
N ILE A 41 -0.52 0.65 0.25
CA ILE A 41 -1.21 0.04 1.39
C ILE A 41 -0.74 0.74 2.65
N LEU A 42 -1.70 1.23 3.45
CA LEU A 42 -1.46 1.68 4.81
C LEU A 42 -2.19 0.75 5.76
N LEU A 43 -1.47 0.27 6.78
CA LEU A 43 -2.03 -0.53 7.86
C LEU A 43 -1.90 0.29 9.15
N ASP A 44 -3.04 0.60 9.79
CA ASP A 44 -3.09 1.43 11.00
C ASP A 44 -2.39 2.78 10.82
N ASN A 45 -2.62 3.42 9.67
CA ASN A 45 -1.98 4.66 9.24
C ASN A 45 -0.45 4.56 9.03
N THR A 46 0.12 3.35 9.12
CA THR A 46 1.53 3.10 8.83
C THR A 46 1.67 2.66 7.37
N PRO A 47 2.42 3.39 6.54
CA PRO A 47 2.65 2.99 5.16
C PRO A 47 3.52 1.75 5.12
N ILE A 48 3.06 0.74 4.40
CA ILE A 48 3.80 -0.50 4.21
C ILE A 48 4.62 -0.35 2.92
N PRO A 49 5.88 -0.83 2.87
CA PRO A 49 6.72 -0.82 1.67
C PRO A 49 6.27 -1.88 0.63
N LYS A 50 4.98 -2.18 0.54
CA LYS A 50 4.38 -3.12 -0.41
C LYS A 50 3.12 -2.51 -1.04
N LYS A 51 2.84 -2.90 -2.28
CA LYS A 51 1.66 -2.46 -3.04
C LYS A 51 0.61 -3.57 -3.10
N THR A 52 -0.62 -3.19 -3.44
CA THR A 52 -1.76 -4.11 -3.63
C THR A 52 -1.46 -5.25 -4.61
N ASN A 53 -2.16 -6.37 -4.39
CA ASN A 53 -1.84 -7.71 -4.90
C ASN A 53 -0.64 -8.35 -4.17
N THR A 54 -0.55 -8.12 -2.86
CA THR A 54 0.51 -8.67 -2.01
C THR A 54 -0.09 -9.40 -0.81
N LEU A 55 0.66 -10.40 -0.36
CA LEU A 55 0.44 -11.04 0.92
C LEU A 55 1.26 -10.33 1.99
N LEU A 56 0.58 -9.85 3.03
CA LEU A 56 1.19 -9.31 4.24
C LEU A 56 1.24 -10.38 5.30
N GLN A 57 2.47 -10.76 5.67
CA GLN A 57 2.75 -11.70 6.74
C GLN A 57 3.16 -10.91 7.99
N GLY A 58 2.93 -11.51 9.16
CA GLY A 58 3.33 -10.87 10.42
C GLY A 58 2.39 -9.76 10.86
N VAL A 59 1.15 -9.73 10.35
CA VAL A 59 0.16 -8.76 10.83
C VAL A 59 -0.37 -9.26 12.17
N PRO A 60 -0.23 -8.49 13.27
CA PRO A 60 -0.78 -8.92 14.56
C PRO A 60 -2.28 -9.21 14.46
N VAL A 61 -2.78 -10.13 15.28
CA VAL A 61 -4.21 -10.42 15.35
C VAL A 61 -4.88 -9.31 16.16
N GLY A 62 -5.85 -8.64 15.55
CA GLY A 62 -6.54 -7.51 16.17
C GLY A 62 -7.37 -6.71 15.18
N ASN A 63 -7.90 -5.58 15.65
CA ASN A 63 -8.59 -4.62 14.79
C ASN A 63 -7.56 -3.79 14.05
N HIS A 64 -7.48 -3.98 12.74
CA HIS A 64 -6.58 -3.24 11.87
C HIS A 64 -7.36 -2.42 10.84
N LYS A 65 -6.95 -1.17 10.65
CA LYS A 65 -7.50 -0.31 9.60
C LYS A 65 -6.61 -0.38 8.37
N VAL A 66 -7.12 -1.00 7.32
CA VAL A 66 -6.45 -1.06 6.01
C VAL A 66 -6.97 0.08 5.14
N THR A 67 -6.07 0.96 4.72
CA THR A 67 -6.36 2.03 3.76
C THR A 67 -5.59 1.77 2.47
N LEU A 68 -6.28 1.88 1.33
CA LEU A 68 -5.68 1.71 0.01
C LEU A 68 -5.71 3.05 -0.72
N GLU A 69 -4.54 3.49 -1.17
CA GLU A 69 -4.38 4.75 -1.90
C GLU A 69 -3.86 4.47 -3.31
N TYR A 70 -4.67 4.74 -4.32
CA TYR A 70 -4.26 4.61 -5.72
C TYR A 70 -4.03 5.99 -6.34
N PRO A 71 -2.77 6.41 -6.59
CA PRO A 71 -2.51 7.68 -7.26
C PRO A 71 -2.92 7.57 -8.73
N GLY A 72 -3.89 8.39 -9.14
CA GLY A 72 -4.19 8.59 -10.56
C GLY A 72 -5.36 7.79 -11.14
N MET A 73 -6.36 7.41 -10.33
CA MET A 73 -7.66 7.02 -10.90
C MET A 73 -8.39 8.27 -11.42
N LEU A 74 -7.94 8.78 -12.56
CA LEU A 74 -8.69 9.72 -13.38
C LEU A 74 -9.95 8.97 -13.82
N LEU A 75 -11.09 9.25 -13.17
CA LEU A 75 -12.40 8.85 -13.65
C LEU A 75 -12.49 9.28 -15.11
N LEU A 76 -12.45 8.33 -16.03
CA LEU A 76 -12.63 8.56 -17.46
C LEU A 76 -14.04 9.13 -17.66
N ARG A 77 -14.17 10.46 -17.57
CA ARG A 77 -15.34 11.19 -18.05
C ARG A 77 -15.30 11.09 -19.57
N ARG A 78 -15.85 10.00 -20.11
CA ARG A 78 -16.20 9.96 -21.52
C ARG A 78 -17.45 10.81 -21.70
N PRO A 79 -17.39 12.00 -22.34
CA PRO A 79 -18.62 12.62 -22.80
C PRO A 79 -19.23 11.65 -23.80
N MET A 80 -20.39 11.09 -23.48
CA MET A 80 -21.15 10.24 -24.37
C MET A 80 -21.58 11.10 -25.56
N PHE A 81 -20.77 11.14 -26.62
CA PHE A 81 -21.13 11.81 -27.86
C PHE A 81 -22.20 10.95 -28.54
N ARG A 82 -23.48 11.31 -28.33
CA ARG A 82 -24.61 10.71 -29.02
C ARG A 82 -24.68 11.36 -30.41
N PRO A 83 -24.34 10.67 -31.51
CA PRO A 83 -24.50 11.25 -32.84
C PRO A 83 -26.00 11.46 -33.09
N GLN A 84 -26.45 12.72 -33.12
CA GLN A 84 -27.77 13.02 -33.66
C GLN A 84 -27.73 12.80 -35.17
N SER A 85 -28.56 11.86 -35.62
CA SER A 85 -28.78 11.52 -37.02
C SER A 85 -29.10 12.77 -37.84
N ARG A 86 -28.16 13.19 -38.70
CA ARG A 86 -28.43 14.17 -39.76
C ARG A 86 -29.30 13.52 -40.83
N LYS A 87 -30.62 13.48 -40.62
CA LYS A 87 -31.56 12.93 -41.60
C LYS A 87 -32.06 14.03 -42.54
N ARG A 88 -31.37 14.10 -43.69
CA ARG A 88 -31.82 14.50 -45.03
C ARG A 88 -32.67 15.77 -45.17
N ARG A 89 -32.00 16.86 -45.55
CA ARG A 89 -32.59 17.98 -46.28
C ARG A 89 -33.07 17.45 -47.65
N ARG A 90 -34.37 17.24 -47.84
CA ARG A 90 -34.96 17.14 -49.19
C ARG A 90 -34.89 18.54 -49.79
N LEU A 91 -34.21 18.69 -50.91
CA LEU A 91 -34.30 19.90 -51.75
C LEU A 91 -35.61 19.84 -52.54
N PRO A 92 -36.22 21.01 -52.83
CA PRO A 92 -37.52 21.13 -53.50
C PRO A 92 -37.49 20.65 -54.95
#